data_AF-A0A6C0JQ54-F1
#
_entry.id   AF-A0A6C0JQ54-F1
#
_cell.length_a   1.000
_cell.length_b   1.000
_cell.length_c   1.000
_cell.angle_alpha   90.00
_cell.angle_beta   90.00
_cell.angle_gamma   90.00
#
_symmetry.space_group_name_H-M   'P 1'
#
loop_
_entity.id
_entity.type
_entity.pdbx_description
1 polymer ?
#
loop_
_entity_poly.entity_id
_entity_poly.type
_entity_poly.pdbx_seq_one_letter_code
_entity_poly.pdbx_strand_id
1 'polypeptide(L)'
;MLNTFSINYYLFYDVFLKNGDIYAIGPYYPKIQFPTQYPVLTYGNNSIRGEFIPDRDRHTMLYKFTIPNGSLVNNNITITYCHMSMSVVLEPEKTVQKHILSVSSVIKNEQDHIEQWLDYHIDRGVDHFYLYDNNSDDKDKLKEVLEPYNKRGYISLIDWSFPFKVYIPVVFPIPLDSLYFCQVVALNHCIHKYGNETRWLINMDPDEYMVPKNVNNIQTILHEFTENDICGLYLYDYVFGPNNNTEEKNTVKRFINRKANASPWLCGGKVITKPVNVTFGEVHVVTDGNNKQLIKVSPTVLSINHYHFNKDRDYRFSVNETYPVVDTKAVELITKQHVITIEGFGTWARLGNQMFQYAYLRSIAIKHNCQIKLHRLASPFGYPRAQLFDAFDIKIDVLDEMKMKKITETSMTVNEALHADNIDVNENIMFAGYFQSEKYFKSCADVIRKDFTFTEPIRFKCDPFIQNIRSTHKHVVAMHVRRSDNLDDGSPTILISDDFRDKAVEYMSNKLGEYHLIIFTDDKKWCKENLKYPNQTLSEGFSDLEDMYLMSLCDHFIIGSSSFSWWSAWLSTSKNKIIVIPDKWFKPMLAYGKPLCDQEEDLIPDTWIRLS
;
A
#
# COMPACT_ATOMS: atom_id res chain seq x y z
N MET A 1 10.31 51.86 0.62
CA MET A 1 9.71 51.27 -0.60
C MET A 1 9.22 49.85 -0.31
N LEU A 2 8.16 49.71 0.49
CA LEU A 2 7.46 48.43 0.75
C LEU A 2 5.94 48.60 0.63
N ASN A 3 5.48 49.66 -0.07
CA ASN A 3 4.07 50.05 -0.13
C ASN A 3 3.35 49.65 -1.42
N THR A 4 3.90 48.75 -2.24
CA THR A 4 3.28 48.37 -3.53
C THR A 4 3.43 46.89 -3.88
N PHE A 5 3.35 46.00 -2.89
CA PHE A 5 2.91 44.64 -3.15
C PHE A 5 1.53 44.47 -2.53
N SER A 6 0.51 44.35 -3.36
CA SER A 6 -0.79 43.82 -2.95
C SER A 6 -0.57 42.36 -2.54
N ILE A 7 -0.27 42.12 -1.27
CA ILE A 7 -0.08 40.78 -0.71
C ILE A 7 -1.47 40.15 -0.55
N ASN A 8 -1.98 39.53 -1.61
CA ASN A 8 -3.13 38.62 -1.57
C ASN A 8 -2.68 37.15 -1.34
N TYR A 9 -1.51 36.93 -0.73
CA TYR A 9 -0.94 35.60 -0.54
C TYR A 9 -0.93 35.23 0.93
N TYR A 10 -1.57 34.12 1.27
CA TYR A 10 -1.69 33.65 2.65
C TYR A 10 -0.33 33.32 3.29
N LEU A 11 -0.22 33.56 4.60
CA LEU A 11 1.00 33.31 5.40
C LEU A 11 1.26 31.82 5.67
N PHE A 12 0.22 30.99 5.63
CA PHE A 12 0.28 29.54 5.79
C PHE A 12 -0.14 28.86 4.49
N TYR A 13 0.48 27.73 4.17
CA TYR A 13 0.08 26.86 3.05
C TYR A 13 -1.11 26.00 3.39
N ASP A 14 -1.18 25.52 4.63
CA ASP A 14 -2.27 24.66 5.06
C ASP A 14 -2.53 24.78 6.56
N VAL A 15 -3.75 24.40 6.94
CA VAL A 15 -4.23 24.30 8.30
C VAL A 15 -4.96 22.96 8.47
N PHE A 16 -4.48 22.11 9.37
CA PHE A 16 -4.95 20.72 9.47
C PHE A 16 -5.05 20.23 10.93
N LEU A 17 -5.83 19.17 11.13
CA LEU A 17 -5.95 18.49 12.42
C LEU A 17 -4.86 17.42 12.59
N LYS A 18 -4.33 17.29 13.80
CA LYS A 18 -3.44 16.19 14.22
C LYS A 18 -3.55 15.98 15.74
N ASN A 19 -3.83 14.75 16.14
CA ASN A 19 -4.04 14.28 17.51
C ASN A 19 -5.01 15.17 18.30
N GLY A 20 -6.10 15.62 17.68
CA GLY A 20 -7.09 16.53 18.28
C GLY A 20 -6.68 18.01 18.38
N ASP A 21 -5.46 18.37 17.98
CA ASP A 21 -4.98 19.75 17.90
C ASP A 21 -5.04 20.27 16.46
N ILE A 22 -5.01 21.59 16.29
CA ILE A 22 -4.92 22.23 14.97
C ILE A 22 -3.48 22.68 14.74
N TYR A 23 -2.98 22.48 13.53
CA TYR A 23 -1.67 22.93 13.09
C TYR A 23 -1.81 23.87 11.90
N ALA A 24 -0.97 24.91 11.86
CA ALA A 24 -0.81 25.76 10.69
C ALA A 24 0.65 25.73 10.25
N ILE A 25 0.88 25.50 8.96
CA ILE A 25 2.22 25.36 8.39
C ILE A 25 2.46 26.34 7.24
N GLY A 26 3.64 26.94 7.21
CA GLY A 26 4.08 27.84 6.14
C GLY A 26 5.60 28.00 6.10
N PRO A 27 6.13 28.74 5.13
CA PRO A 27 7.56 28.99 5.03
C PRO A 27 8.02 30.02 6.07
N TYR A 28 9.28 29.92 6.51
CA TYR A 28 9.86 30.94 7.38
C TYR A 28 10.25 32.21 6.61
N TYR A 29 9.91 33.38 7.16
CA TYR A 29 10.19 34.68 6.56
C TYR A 29 11.21 35.49 7.40
N PRO A 30 12.53 35.31 7.20
CA PRO A 30 13.56 35.89 8.07
C PRO A 30 13.59 37.43 8.08
N LYS A 31 13.09 38.07 7.02
CA LYS A 31 13.15 39.53 6.83
C LYS A 31 11.87 40.29 7.13
N ILE A 32 10.78 39.56 7.37
CA ILE A 32 9.58 40.22 7.84
C ILE A 32 9.69 40.25 9.36
N GLN A 33 10.20 41.37 9.89
CA GLN A 33 10.05 41.68 11.31
C GLN A 33 8.57 41.93 11.57
N PHE A 34 7.82 40.84 11.71
CA PHE A 34 6.49 40.94 12.25
C PHE A 34 6.63 41.44 13.69
N PRO A 35 5.81 42.42 14.14
CA PRO A 35 5.69 42.66 15.57
C PRO A 35 5.41 41.32 16.25
N THR A 36 5.71 41.19 17.55
CA THR A 36 5.61 40.00 18.43
C THR A 36 4.25 39.30 18.50
N GLN A 37 3.39 39.47 17.50
CA GLN A 37 2.14 38.79 17.28
C GLN A 37 2.42 37.33 16.93
N TYR A 38 1.76 36.45 17.65
CA TYR A 38 1.66 35.02 17.35
C TYR A 38 0.40 34.85 16.50
N PRO A 39 0.31 33.82 15.64
CA PRO A 39 -0.94 33.56 14.96
C PRO A 39 -2.03 33.25 15.99
N VAL A 40 -3.24 33.76 15.75
CA VAL A 40 -4.41 33.55 16.60
C VAL A 40 -5.45 32.81 15.78
N LEU A 41 -5.88 31.66 16.29
CA LEU A 41 -6.98 30.88 15.74
C LEU A 41 -8.28 31.30 16.42
N THR A 42 -9.31 31.58 15.64
CA THR A 42 -10.67 31.89 16.11
C THR A 42 -11.66 30.86 15.61
N TYR A 43 -12.56 30.42 16.50
CA TYR A 43 -13.63 29.47 16.20
C TYR A 43 -14.83 29.77 17.12
N GLY A 44 -16.01 29.98 16.53
CA GLY A 44 -17.16 30.53 17.27
C GLY A 44 -16.78 31.83 17.99
N ASN A 45 -16.95 31.86 19.32
CA ASN A 45 -16.57 33.00 20.17
C ASN A 45 -15.21 32.83 20.87
N ASN A 46 -14.47 31.77 20.56
CA ASN A 46 -13.21 31.44 21.20
C ASN A 46 -12.02 31.91 20.37
N SER A 47 -10.90 32.21 21.04
CA SER A 47 -9.62 32.50 20.40
C SER A 47 -8.48 31.76 21.10
N ILE A 48 -7.56 31.20 20.33
CA ILE A 48 -6.41 30.43 20.81
C ILE A 48 -5.15 30.98 20.17
N ARG A 49 -4.13 31.25 20.98
CA ARG A 49 -2.81 31.64 20.50
C ARG A 49 -2.04 30.42 20.03
N GLY A 50 -1.40 30.52 18.87
CA GLY A 50 -0.53 29.46 18.34
C GLY A 50 0.78 29.35 19.10
N GLU A 51 1.15 28.13 19.45
CA GLU A 51 2.44 27.76 20.00
C GLU A 51 3.39 27.39 18.85
N PHE A 52 4.52 28.10 18.75
CA PHE A 52 5.51 27.82 17.72
C PHE A 52 6.23 26.51 18.04
N ILE A 53 6.28 25.60 17.06
CA ILE A 53 7.08 24.39 17.14
C ILE A 53 8.46 24.71 16.54
N PRO A 54 9.51 24.79 17.38
CA PRO A 54 10.82 25.16 16.90
C PRO A 54 11.41 24.06 16.01
N ASP A 55 12.02 24.49 14.92
CA ASP A 55 12.97 23.70 14.16
C ASP A 55 14.40 24.17 14.44
N ARG A 56 15.38 23.37 14.02
CA ARG A 56 16.80 23.64 14.29
C ARG A 56 17.27 24.95 13.65
N ASP A 57 16.84 25.21 12.43
CA ASP A 57 17.42 26.24 11.55
C ASP A 57 16.40 27.29 11.06
N ARG A 58 15.15 27.30 11.56
CA ARG A 58 14.08 28.25 11.19
C ARG A 58 13.80 28.24 9.70
N HIS A 59 13.54 27.06 9.15
CA HIS A 59 13.13 26.86 7.78
C HIS A 59 11.60 26.82 7.63
N THR A 60 10.88 26.37 8.65
CA THR A 60 9.41 26.19 8.62
C THR A 60 8.71 26.97 9.74
N MET A 61 7.62 27.64 9.40
CA MET A 61 6.66 28.15 10.38
C MET A 61 5.64 27.06 10.68
N LEU A 62 5.80 26.32 11.77
CA LEU A 62 4.82 25.37 12.26
C LEU A 62 4.25 25.84 13.60
N TYR A 63 2.93 26.05 13.65
CA TYR A 63 2.24 26.46 14.87
C TYR A 63 1.18 25.45 15.26
N LYS A 64 1.12 25.10 16.54
CA LYS A 64 0.08 24.26 17.15
C LYS A 64 -0.92 25.12 17.91
N PHE A 65 -2.21 24.76 17.82
CA PHE A 65 -3.31 25.35 18.56
C PHE A 65 -4.05 24.23 19.30
N THR A 66 -3.91 24.21 20.63
CA THR A 66 -4.52 23.20 21.50
C THR A 66 -5.97 23.57 21.81
N ILE A 67 -6.93 22.72 21.41
CA ILE A 67 -8.36 22.98 21.65
C ILE A 67 -8.76 22.57 23.09
N PRO A 68 -9.29 23.49 23.91
CA PRO A 68 -9.81 23.15 25.24
C PRO A 68 -11.01 22.19 25.12
N ASN A 69 -10.98 21.08 25.85
CA ASN A 69 -12.04 20.04 25.91
C ASN A 69 -12.28 19.24 24.61
N GLY A 70 -11.35 19.27 23.66
CA GLY A 70 -11.25 18.26 22.59
C GLY A 70 -12.39 18.19 21.57
N SER A 71 -13.31 19.17 21.52
CA SER A 71 -14.40 19.20 20.54
C SER A 71 -14.59 20.59 19.95
N LEU A 72 -14.30 20.70 18.66
CA LEU A 72 -14.69 21.86 17.86
C LEU A 72 -16.21 21.87 17.69
N VAL A 73 -16.83 23.01 18.02
CA VAL A 73 -18.27 23.21 17.81
C VAL A 73 -18.60 23.38 16.31
N ASN A 74 -17.62 23.80 15.51
CA ASN A 74 -17.71 23.97 14.06
C ASN A 74 -16.31 23.76 13.43
N ASN A 75 -16.27 23.19 12.23
CA ASN A 75 -15.05 22.97 11.45
C ASN A 75 -14.56 24.25 10.73
N ASN A 76 -15.38 25.30 10.69
CA ASN A 76 -14.99 26.60 10.16
C ASN A 76 -14.15 27.36 11.20
N ILE A 77 -12.88 27.56 10.89
CA ILE A 77 -11.93 28.31 11.71
C ILE A 77 -11.38 29.49 10.93
N THR A 78 -10.85 30.49 11.64
CA THR A 78 -10.07 31.56 11.02
C THR A 78 -8.74 31.72 11.73
N ILE A 79 -7.64 31.70 10.99
CA ILE A 79 -6.31 32.01 11.52
C ILE A 79 -5.95 33.43 11.11
N THR A 80 -5.62 34.26 12.09
CA THR A 80 -5.15 35.63 11.89
C THR A 80 -3.68 35.74 12.28
N TYR A 81 -2.86 36.22 11.35
CA TYR A 81 -1.45 36.49 11.56
C TYR A 81 -1.09 37.79 10.84
N CYS A 82 -0.49 38.75 11.55
CA CYS A 82 0.02 40.00 10.99
C CYS A 82 -1.00 40.78 10.13
N HIS A 83 -2.21 40.93 10.66
CA HIS A 83 -3.36 41.58 10.02
C HIS A 83 -3.94 40.87 8.78
N MET A 84 -3.44 39.68 8.46
CA MET A 84 -4.00 38.81 7.44
C MET A 84 -4.81 37.70 8.10
N SER A 85 -5.96 37.36 7.52
CA SER A 85 -6.81 36.28 8.01
C SER A 85 -7.05 35.26 6.90
N MET A 86 -6.98 33.98 7.25
CA MET A 86 -7.38 32.85 6.40
C MET A 86 -8.53 32.12 7.10
N SER A 87 -9.66 31.95 6.42
CA SER A 87 -10.73 31.07 6.88
C SER A 87 -10.60 29.72 6.20
N VAL A 88 -10.65 28.64 6.99
CA VAL A 88 -10.49 27.26 6.51
C VAL A 88 -11.61 26.41 7.07
N VAL A 89 -12.11 25.48 6.25
CA VAL A 89 -12.96 24.38 6.70
C VAL A 89 -12.04 23.20 7.00
N LEU A 90 -11.92 22.81 8.25
CA LEU A 90 -11.05 21.70 8.64
C LEU A 90 -11.58 20.38 8.09
N GLU A 91 -10.70 19.65 7.42
CA GLU A 91 -10.93 18.25 7.07
C GLU A 91 -10.82 17.36 8.32
N PRO A 92 -11.53 16.22 8.35
CA PRO A 92 -11.36 15.22 9.40
C PRO A 92 -9.90 14.78 9.53
N GLU A 93 -9.46 14.58 10.78
CA GLU A 93 -8.12 14.12 11.07
C GLU A 93 -7.82 12.77 10.40
N LYS A 94 -6.61 12.64 9.85
CA LYS A 94 -6.11 11.37 9.35
C LYS A 94 -5.53 10.55 10.51
N THR A 95 -6.31 9.62 11.06
CA THR A 95 -5.92 8.86 12.28
C THR A 95 -5.61 7.39 12.03
N VAL A 96 -5.96 6.85 10.85
CA VAL A 96 -5.79 5.43 10.54
C VAL A 96 -4.53 5.23 9.71
N GLN A 97 -3.62 4.37 10.18
CA GLN A 97 -2.46 3.94 9.40
C GLN A 97 -2.92 3.10 8.21
N LYS A 98 -2.79 3.64 7.00
CA LYS A 98 -3.19 3.02 5.73
C LYS A 98 -2.02 2.44 4.95
N HIS A 99 -0.85 3.04 5.11
CA HIS A 99 0.33 2.79 4.29
C HIS A 99 1.49 2.32 5.16
N ILE A 100 2.30 1.42 4.61
CA ILE A 100 3.55 0.99 5.23
C ILE A 100 4.68 1.89 4.76
N LEU A 101 4.79 2.16 3.47
CA LEU A 101 5.79 3.03 2.89
C LEU A 101 5.13 4.06 1.98
N SER A 102 5.35 5.34 2.29
CA SER A 102 4.94 6.46 1.45
C SER A 102 6.14 7.29 1.02
N VAL A 103 5.99 7.97 -0.11
CA VAL A 103 6.95 8.92 -0.64
C VAL A 103 6.34 10.31 -0.63
N SER A 104 7.08 11.31 -0.15
CA SER A 104 6.78 12.73 -0.34
C SER A 104 7.72 13.27 -1.41
N SER A 105 7.17 13.94 -2.44
CA SER A 105 7.97 14.53 -3.50
C SER A 105 7.41 15.88 -3.91
N VAL A 106 8.28 16.88 -4.02
CA VAL A 106 7.95 18.13 -4.72
C VAL A 106 8.20 17.92 -6.21
N ILE A 107 7.23 18.25 -7.05
CA ILE A 107 7.31 18.05 -8.50
C ILE A 107 7.10 19.39 -9.22
N LYS A 108 7.76 19.54 -10.37
CA LYS A 108 7.51 20.66 -11.28
C LYS A 108 7.85 20.24 -12.72
N ASN A 109 6.86 20.29 -13.61
CA ASN A 109 7.02 19.95 -15.03
C ASN A 109 7.49 18.50 -15.29
N GLU A 110 7.12 17.56 -14.43
CA GLU A 110 7.59 16.16 -14.49
C GLU A 110 6.74 15.24 -15.39
N GLN A 111 5.73 15.79 -16.08
CA GLN A 111 4.74 15.01 -16.86
C GLN A 111 5.34 14.08 -17.93
N ASP A 112 6.59 14.29 -18.37
CA ASP A 112 7.21 13.48 -19.42
C ASP A 112 7.97 12.26 -18.86
N HIS A 113 8.22 12.18 -17.55
CA HIS A 113 9.07 11.16 -16.94
C HIS A 113 8.52 10.54 -15.64
N ILE A 114 7.55 11.19 -15.00
CA ILE A 114 7.05 10.78 -13.68
C ILE A 114 6.44 9.38 -13.66
N GLU A 115 5.84 8.91 -14.76
CA GLU A 115 5.26 7.56 -14.85
C GLU A 115 6.30 6.47 -14.59
N GLN A 116 7.48 6.59 -15.21
CA GLN A 116 8.56 5.62 -15.01
C GLN A 116 8.96 5.54 -13.54
N TRP A 117 9.03 6.69 -12.87
CA TRP A 117 9.44 6.78 -11.48
C TRP A 117 8.36 6.21 -10.54
N LEU A 118 7.08 6.51 -10.81
CA LEU A 118 5.94 5.96 -10.07
C LEU A 118 5.87 4.43 -10.23
N ASP A 119 5.87 3.94 -11.47
CA ASP A 119 5.79 2.51 -11.79
C ASP A 119 6.90 1.71 -11.10
N TYR A 120 8.14 2.21 -11.16
CA TYR A 120 9.25 1.57 -10.46
C TYR A 120 8.98 1.46 -8.96
N HIS A 121 8.63 2.55 -8.30
CA HIS A 121 8.50 2.59 -6.85
C HIS A 121 7.27 1.82 -6.36
N ILE A 122 6.15 1.87 -7.08
CA ILE A 122 4.96 1.03 -6.82
C ILE A 122 5.38 -0.45 -6.85
N ASP A 123 6.10 -0.86 -7.89
CA ASP A 123 6.56 -2.24 -8.06
C ASP A 123 7.59 -2.67 -6.98
N ARG A 124 8.36 -1.72 -6.43
CA ARG A 124 9.25 -1.95 -5.28
C ARG A 124 8.54 -1.88 -3.92
N GLY A 125 7.23 -1.68 -3.89
CA GLY A 125 6.42 -1.69 -2.67
C GLY A 125 6.28 -0.31 -2.02
N VAL A 126 6.15 0.77 -2.79
CA VAL A 126 5.62 2.04 -2.26
C VAL A 126 4.10 2.00 -2.34
N ASP A 127 3.42 2.25 -1.22
CA ASP A 127 1.95 2.17 -1.14
C ASP A 127 1.27 3.46 -1.60
N HIS A 128 1.92 4.61 -1.39
CA HIS A 128 1.34 5.92 -1.69
C HIS A 128 2.39 7.03 -1.92
N PHE A 129 2.06 8.01 -2.77
CA PHE A 129 2.87 9.19 -3.05
C PHE A 129 2.10 10.46 -2.73
N TYR A 130 2.67 11.32 -1.90
CA TYR A 130 2.20 12.69 -1.68
C TYR A 130 3.00 13.61 -2.61
N LEU A 131 2.39 13.98 -3.73
CA LEU A 131 3.01 14.77 -4.79
C LEU A 131 2.63 16.24 -4.63
N TYR A 132 3.59 17.09 -4.32
CA TYR A 132 3.43 18.53 -4.16
C TYR A 132 3.75 19.23 -5.47
N ASP A 133 2.73 19.59 -6.25
CA ASP A 133 2.90 20.33 -7.50
C ASP A 133 3.31 21.78 -7.22
N ASN A 134 4.59 22.08 -7.41
CA ASN A 134 5.16 23.41 -7.23
C ASN A 134 4.94 24.28 -8.47
N ASN A 135 3.67 24.44 -8.84
CA ASN A 135 3.21 25.24 -9.96
C ASN A 135 3.86 24.85 -11.29
N SER A 136 3.61 23.60 -11.72
CA SER A 136 3.91 23.14 -13.07
C SER A 136 3.22 24.01 -14.12
N ASP A 137 3.90 24.21 -15.25
CA ASP A 137 3.48 25.11 -16.32
C ASP A 137 2.27 24.54 -17.09
N ASP A 138 2.25 23.21 -17.29
CA ASP A 138 1.15 22.47 -17.92
C ASP A 138 0.46 21.56 -16.90
N LYS A 139 -0.39 22.17 -16.06
CA LYS A 139 -1.13 21.44 -15.01
C LYS A 139 -2.13 20.43 -15.59
N ASP A 140 -2.65 20.65 -16.79
CA ASP A 140 -3.64 19.77 -17.40
C ASP A 140 -2.98 18.48 -17.88
N LYS A 141 -1.85 18.59 -18.60
CA LYS A 141 -1.06 17.41 -19.00
C LYS A 141 -0.53 16.65 -17.78
N LEU A 142 -0.06 17.35 -16.74
CA LEU A 142 0.36 16.70 -15.51
C LEU A 142 -0.77 15.90 -14.86
N LYS A 143 -1.97 16.49 -14.75
CA LYS A 143 -3.16 15.80 -14.22
C LYS A 143 -3.54 14.60 -15.08
N GLU A 144 -3.52 14.72 -16.41
CA GLU A 144 -3.82 13.62 -17.32
C GLU A 144 -2.91 12.40 -17.07
N VAL A 145 -1.59 12.64 -16.97
CA VAL A 145 -0.59 11.60 -16.71
C VAL A 145 -0.74 10.97 -15.33
N LEU A 146 -1.12 11.76 -14.32
CA LEU A 146 -1.28 11.30 -12.94
C LEU A 146 -2.63 10.64 -12.64
N GLU A 147 -3.66 10.89 -13.45
CA GLU A 147 -5.03 10.43 -13.21
C GLU A 147 -5.18 8.91 -13.11
N PRO A 148 -4.48 8.08 -13.92
CA PRO A 148 -4.52 6.63 -13.76
C PRO A 148 -4.05 6.16 -12.38
N TYR A 149 -3.05 6.82 -11.79
CA TYR A 149 -2.51 6.50 -10.47
C TYR A 149 -3.41 7.04 -9.35
N ASN A 150 -4.01 8.22 -9.56
CA ASN A 150 -4.99 8.82 -8.67
C ASN A 150 -6.23 7.93 -8.51
N LYS A 151 -6.80 7.45 -9.62
CA LYS A 151 -7.95 6.51 -9.63
C LYS A 151 -7.66 5.21 -8.91
N ARG A 152 -6.42 4.73 -8.98
CA ARG A 152 -5.93 3.53 -8.26
C ARG A 152 -5.57 3.82 -6.80
N GLY A 153 -5.64 5.08 -6.35
CA GLY A 153 -5.33 5.48 -4.97
C GLY A 153 -3.83 5.44 -4.65
N TYR A 154 -2.95 5.47 -5.64
CA TYR A 154 -1.50 5.50 -5.43
C TYR A 154 -0.99 6.89 -5.07
N ILE A 155 -1.70 7.97 -5.41
CA ILE A 155 -1.19 9.32 -5.22
C ILE A 155 -2.20 10.22 -4.54
N SER A 156 -1.69 11.25 -3.86
CA SER A 156 -2.39 12.48 -3.50
C SER A 156 -1.65 13.63 -4.17
N LEU A 157 -2.32 14.35 -5.06
CA LEU A 157 -1.76 15.55 -5.69
C LEU A 157 -2.13 16.79 -4.86
N ILE A 158 -1.14 17.44 -4.27
CA ILE A 158 -1.28 18.65 -3.47
C ILE A 158 -0.86 19.85 -4.32
N ASP A 159 -1.74 20.83 -4.49
CA ASP A 159 -1.35 22.11 -5.08
C ASP A 159 -0.43 22.85 -4.10
N TRP A 160 0.84 22.99 -4.48
CA TRP A 160 1.89 23.55 -3.66
C TRP A 160 2.55 24.75 -4.33
N SER A 161 1.71 25.60 -4.93
CA SER A 161 2.15 26.77 -5.70
C SER A 161 2.83 27.81 -4.79
N PHE A 162 4.15 27.97 -4.92
CA PHE A 162 4.92 28.97 -4.18
C PHE A 162 4.79 30.38 -4.80
N PRO A 163 4.27 31.40 -4.08
CA PRO A 163 3.98 32.70 -4.67
C PRO A 163 5.14 33.71 -4.67
N PHE A 164 6.30 33.41 -4.07
CA PHE A 164 7.40 34.38 -3.92
C PHE A 164 8.66 34.01 -4.72
N LYS A 165 9.42 35.01 -5.19
CA LYS A 165 10.86 34.83 -5.43
C LYS A 165 11.55 35.46 -4.23
N VAL A 166 12.01 34.66 -3.27
CA VAL A 166 12.69 35.20 -2.07
C VAL A 166 14.08 35.67 -2.49
N TYR A 167 14.24 36.98 -2.68
CA TYR A 167 15.56 37.60 -2.83
C TYR A 167 16.04 38.02 -1.44
N ILE A 168 17.15 37.45 -0.95
CA ILE A 168 17.79 37.88 0.30
C ILE A 168 18.99 38.77 -0.04
N PRO A 169 18.83 40.09 -0.23
CA PRO A 169 19.98 40.98 -0.35
C PRO A 169 20.64 41.14 1.02
N VAL A 170 21.97 41.08 1.10
CA VAL A 170 22.79 41.25 2.32
C VAL A 170 22.96 39.95 3.13
N VAL A 171 23.90 39.10 2.69
CA VAL A 171 25.01 38.48 3.46
C VAL A 171 25.75 37.47 2.55
N PHE A 172 25.10 36.87 1.55
CA PHE A 172 25.74 36.18 0.41
C PHE A 172 24.96 36.48 -0.88
N PRO A 173 25.59 36.73 -2.04
CA PRO A 173 24.90 36.97 -3.32
C PRO A 173 24.44 35.66 -3.98
N ILE A 174 24.03 34.68 -3.17
CA ILE A 174 23.50 33.40 -3.63
C ILE A 174 21.99 33.47 -3.36
N PRO A 175 21.10 33.30 -4.35
CA PRO A 175 19.70 33.05 -4.06
C PRO A 175 19.64 31.81 -3.18
N LEU A 176 19.33 31.98 -1.89
CA LEU A 176 18.95 30.87 -1.04
C LEU A 176 17.71 30.26 -1.71
N ASP A 177 17.92 29.14 -2.39
CA ASP A 177 16.99 28.61 -3.39
C ASP A 177 15.60 28.52 -2.76
N SER A 178 14.66 29.32 -3.24
CA SER A 178 13.26 29.30 -2.75
C SER A 178 12.66 27.90 -2.84
N LEU A 179 13.23 27.07 -3.72
CA LEU A 179 12.94 25.65 -3.86
C LEU A 179 13.29 24.83 -2.61
N TYR A 180 14.44 25.08 -1.96
CA TYR A 180 14.84 24.35 -0.75
C TYR A 180 13.87 24.60 0.40
N PHE A 181 13.48 25.86 0.63
CA PHE A 181 12.46 26.20 1.64
C PHE A 181 11.11 25.58 1.31
N CYS A 182 10.68 25.63 0.05
CA CYS A 182 9.45 25.01 -0.40
C CYS A 182 9.44 23.50 -0.13
N GLN A 183 10.57 22.82 -0.38
CA GLN A 183 10.76 21.39 -0.16
C GLN A 183 10.75 21.00 1.32
N VAL A 184 11.45 21.76 2.18
CA VAL A 184 11.46 21.49 3.63
C VAL A 184 10.06 21.67 4.23
N VAL A 185 9.32 22.70 3.81
CA VAL A 185 7.95 22.91 4.30
C VAL A 185 7.00 21.82 3.78
N ALA A 186 7.15 21.37 2.53
CA ALA A 186 6.37 20.24 1.98
C ALA A 186 6.62 18.94 2.75
N LEU A 187 7.88 18.64 3.06
CA LEU A 187 8.24 17.48 3.87
C LEU A 187 7.61 17.54 5.26
N ASN A 188 7.72 18.67 5.96
CA ASN A 188 7.12 18.82 7.29
C ASN A 188 5.58 18.81 7.21
N HIS A 189 4.98 19.42 6.19
CA HIS A 189 3.54 19.27 5.96
C HIS A 189 3.17 17.79 5.82
N CYS A 190 3.95 17.01 5.07
CA CYS A 190 3.72 15.58 4.92
C CYS A 190 3.85 14.80 6.24
N ILE A 191 4.95 15.01 6.98
CA ILE A 191 5.21 14.37 8.29
C ILE A 191 4.07 14.69 9.27
N HIS A 192 3.60 15.93 9.31
CA HIS A 192 2.63 16.34 10.31
C HIS A 192 1.18 16.04 9.92
N LYS A 193 0.79 16.21 8.66
CA LYS A 193 -0.59 15.99 8.20
C LYS A 193 -0.87 14.53 7.86
N TYR A 194 0.06 13.87 7.19
CA TYR A 194 -0.12 12.51 6.66
C TYR A 194 0.68 11.45 7.43
N GLY A 195 1.54 11.85 8.38
CA GLY A 195 2.40 10.92 9.12
C GLY A 195 1.68 9.87 9.96
N ASN A 196 0.40 10.09 10.30
CA ASN A 196 -0.43 9.09 10.97
C ASN A 196 -1.01 8.04 9.99
N GLU A 197 -1.06 8.34 8.68
CA GLU A 197 -1.51 7.39 7.66
C GLU A 197 -0.40 6.46 7.19
N THR A 198 0.86 6.78 7.47
CA THR A 198 2.01 6.03 6.96
C THR A 198 3.00 5.64 8.04
N ARG A 199 3.44 4.38 8.01
CA ARG A 199 4.44 3.88 8.96
C ARG A 199 5.84 4.40 8.66
N TRP A 200 6.20 4.43 7.38
CA TRP A 200 7.49 4.88 6.88
C TRP A 200 7.29 5.94 5.80
N LEU A 201 7.99 7.06 5.90
CA LEU A 201 7.93 8.15 4.94
C LEU A 201 9.33 8.56 4.50
N ILE A 202 9.58 8.60 3.20
CA ILE A 202 10.79 9.18 2.63
C ILE A 202 10.46 10.42 1.80
N ASN A 203 11.25 11.48 1.96
CA ASN A 203 11.26 12.58 1.00
C ASN A 203 12.25 12.24 -0.13
N MET A 204 11.77 12.24 -1.36
CA MET A 204 12.55 11.80 -2.51
C MET A 204 12.23 12.67 -3.72
N ASP A 205 13.25 12.95 -4.52
CA ASP A 205 13.10 13.71 -5.76
C ASP A 205 12.70 12.75 -6.91
N PRO A 206 11.97 13.21 -7.96
CA PRO A 206 11.52 12.36 -9.09
C PRO A 206 12.64 11.77 -9.96
N ASP A 207 13.90 12.04 -9.63
CA ASP A 207 15.11 11.52 -10.24
C ASP A 207 15.91 10.56 -9.33
N GLU A 208 15.39 10.29 -8.12
CA GLU A 208 15.98 9.42 -7.11
C GLU A 208 15.23 8.09 -7.00
N TYR A 209 15.97 6.98 -6.95
CA TYR A 209 15.41 5.64 -6.95
C TYR A 209 15.91 4.85 -5.74
N MET A 210 14.99 4.27 -4.97
CA MET A 210 15.33 3.31 -3.92
C MET A 210 15.67 1.95 -4.54
N VAL A 211 16.92 1.50 -4.38
CA VAL A 211 17.43 0.28 -5.04
C VAL A 211 17.75 -0.79 -4.01
N PRO A 212 16.83 -1.74 -3.74
CA PRO A 212 17.12 -2.89 -2.89
C PRO A 212 18.10 -3.84 -3.60
N LYS A 213 19.06 -4.39 -2.86
CA LYS A 213 20.14 -5.20 -3.45
C LYS A 213 19.83 -6.69 -3.43
N ASN A 214 19.23 -7.18 -2.34
CA ASN A 214 19.04 -8.61 -2.08
C ASN A 214 17.58 -9.07 -2.13
N VAL A 215 16.64 -8.12 -2.23
CA VAL A 215 15.19 -8.38 -2.30
C VAL A 215 14.57 -7.48 -3.38
N ASN A 216 13.37 -7.83 -3.84
CA ASN A 216 12.65 -7.03 -4.84
C ASN A 216 11.68 -6.02 -4.20
N ASN A 217 11.26 -6.24 -2.95
CA ASN A 217 10.31 -5.38 -2.24
C ASN A 217 11.02 -4.67 -1.07
N ILE A 218 10.99 -3.33 -1.07
CA ILE A 218 11.64 -2.50 -0.05
C ILE A 218 10.99 -2.71 1.32
N GLN A 219 9.69 -2.98 1.38
CA GLN A 219 9.00 -3.21 2.65
C GLN A 219 9.49 -4.45 3.38
N THR A 220 10.06 -5.45 2.67
CA THR A 220 10.73 -6.59 3.31
C THR A 220 11.90 -6.14 4.18
N ILE A 221 12.68 -5.16 3.71
CA ILE A 221 13.78 -4.55 4.46
C ILE A 221 13.23 -3.76 5.65
N LEU A 222 12.19 -2.94 5.42
CA LEU A 222 11.59 -2.09 6.46
C LEU A 222 10.91 -2.89 7.58
N HIS A 223 10.41 -4.09 7.28
CA HIS A 223 9.80 -4.97 8.27
C HIS A 223 10.78 -5.33 9.40
N GLU A 224 12.06 -5.54 9.09
CA GLU A 224 13.11 -5.84 10.07
C GLU A 224 13.30 -4.75 11.13
N PHE A 225 12.90 -3.51 10.82
CA PHE A 225 13.03 -2.34 11.69
C PHE A 225 11.72 -1.86 12.29
N THR A 226 10.61 -2.57 12.04
CA THR A 226 9.26 -2.08 12.37
C THR A 226 9.04 -1.91 13.88
N GLU A 227 9.51 -2.86 14.69
CA GLU A 227 9.36 -2.82 16.15
C GLU A 227 10.41 -1.94 16.87
N ASN A 228 11.43 -1.45 16.15
CA ASN A 228 12.49 -0.64 16.74
C ASN A 228 11.99 0.77 17.09
N ASP A 229 12.34 1.26 18.29
CA ASP A 229 12.04 2.64 18.67
C ASP A 229 13.07 3.64 18.11
N ILE A 230 12.95 3.94 16.81
CA ILE A 230 13.89 4.77 16.03
C ILE A 230 13.18 5.92 15.33
N CYS A 231 13.90 6.99 14.98
CA CYS A 231 13.36 8.08 14.17
C CYS A 231 13.35 7.75 12.67
N GLY A 232 14.25 6.87 12.21
CA GLY A 232 14.30 6.46 10.81
C GLY A 232 15.54 5.67 10.42
N LEU A 233 15.70 5.50 9.11
CA LEU A 233 16.79 4.81 8.45
C LEU A 233 17.51 5.78 7.50
N TYR A 234 18.81 5.96 7.69
CA TYR A 234 19.66 6.72 6.78
C TYR A 234 20.13 5.83 5.62
N LEU A 235 19.90 6.30 4.40
CA LEU A 235 20.29 5.67 3.16
C LEU A 235 21.42 6.46 2.49
N TYR A 236 22.40 5.72 1.99
CA TYR A 236 23.47 6.28 1.17
C TYR A 236 22.96 6.58 -0.24
N ASP A 237 23.25 7.78 -0.71
CA ASP A 237 22.90 8.26 -2.04
C ASP A 237 24.10 8.20 -2.98
N TYR A 238 23.87 7.65 -4.18
CA TYR A 238 24.84 7.51 -5.24
C TYR A 238 24.36 8.21 -6.50
N VAL A 239 25.11 9.23 -6.93
CA VAL A 239 24.83 9.96 -8.16
C VAL A 239 25.38 9.20 -9.37
N PHE A 240 24.53 9.03 -10.38
CA PHE A 240 24.85 8.41 -11.66
C PHE A 240 24.69 9.41 -12.81
N GLY A 241 25.67 9.41 -13.70
CA GLY A 241 25.73 10.23 -14.91
C GLY A 241 25.39 9.43 -16.17
N PRO A 242 25.26 10.15 -17.31
CA PRO A 242 24.80 9.57 -18.57
C PRO A 242 25.79 8.54 -19.14
N ASN A 243 25.26 7.62 -19.94
CA ASN A 243 26.05 6.85 -20.91
C ASN A 243 26.00 7.51 -22.30
N ASN A 244 26.74 6.95 -23.25
CA ASN A 244 26.84 7.51 -24.60
C ASN A 244 25.61 7.24 -25.48
N ASN A 245 24.57 6.56 -24.98
CA ASN A 245 23.38 6.25 -25.75
C ASN A 245 22.32 7.35 -25.59
N THR A 246 22.38 8.35 -26.47
CA THR A 246 21.46 9.49 -26.45
C THR A 246 20.06 9.18 -26.97
N GLU A 247 19.84 8.02 -27.60
CA GLU A 247 18.53 7.59 -28.12
C GLU A 247 17.68 6.87 -27.07
N GLU A 248 18.29 6.41 -25.98
CA GLU A 248 17.59 5.73 -24.88
C GLU A 248 16.66 6.70 -24.14
N LYS A 249 15.37 6.38 -24.12
CA LYS A 249 14.32 7.19 -23.49
C LYS A 249 14.14 6.88 -22.02
N ASN A 250 14.50 5.68 -21.58
CA ASN A 250 14.39 5.28 -20.18
C ASN A 250 15.51 5.95 -19.36
N THR A 251 15.11 6.74 -18.36
CA THR A 251 16.01 7.48 -17.47
C THR A 251 17.12 6.60 -16.93
N VAL A 252 16.75 5.52 -16.23
CA VAL A 252 17.72 4.70 -15.52
C VAL A 252 18.67 4.02 -16.49
N LYS A 253 18.20 3.55 -17.65
CA LYS A 253 19.10 3.01 -18.69
C LYS A 253 20.04 4.06 -19.27
N ARG A 254 19.64 5.33 -19.30
CA ARG A 254 20.45 6.42 -19.83
C ARG A 254 21.52 6.89 -18.86
N PHE A 255 21.27 6.83 -17.54
CA PHE A 255 22.16 7.35 -16.51
C PHE A 255 22.73 6.23 -15.61
N ILE A 256 23.62 5.38 -16.14
CA ILE A 256 24.09 4.18 -15.42
C ILE A 256 25.52 4.27 -14.86
N ASN A 257 26.25 5.34 -15.15
CA ASN A 257 27.69 5.42 -14.94
C ASN A 257 28.06 6.29 -13.74
N ARG A 258 28.92 5.80 -12.83
CA ARG A 258 29.46 6.65 -11.73
C ARG A 258 30.96 6.47 -11.48
N LYS A 259 31.56 7.46 -10.81
CA LYS A 259 32.96 7.39 -10.31
C LYS A 259 33.07 6.37 -9.18
N ALA A 260 34.12 5.54 -9.16
CA ALA A 260 34.36 4.57 -8.10
C ALA A 260 34.48 5.22 -6.70
N ASN A 261 35.19 6.35 -6.63
CA ASN A 261 35.53 7.06 -5.39
C ASN A 261 34.62 8.26 -5.09
N ALA A 262 33.43 8.34 -5.69
CA ALA A 262 32.43 9.29 -5.22
C ALA A 262 32.03 8.87 -3.79
N SER A 263 32.67 9.46 -2.79
CA SER A 263 32.36 9.22 -1.38
C SER A 263 30.87 9.53 -1.17
N PRO A 264 30.10 8.66 -0.50
CA PRO A 264 28.72 8.97 -0.14
C PRO A 264 28.62 10.29 0.65
N TRP A 265 29.69 10.68 1.34
CA TRP A 265 29.77 11.93 2.09
C TRP A 265 29.80 13.20 1.22
N LEU A 266 30.09 13.09 -0.09
CA LEU A 266 30.08 14.23 -1.01
C LEU A 266 28.68 14.54 -1.60
N CYS A 267 27.73 13.61 -1.49
CA CYS A 267 26.40 13.74 -2.10
C CYS A 267 25.25 13.83 -1.08
N GLY A 268 25.51 13.67 0.21
CA GLY A 268 24.47 13.57 1.23
C GLY A 268 23.82 12.19 1.25
N GLY A 269 22.80 12.00 2.08
CA GLY A 269 22.00 10.78 2.09
C GLY A 269 20.55 11.10 2.42
N LYS A 270 19.63 10.18 2.16
CA LYS A 270 18.20 10.38 2.40
C LYS A 270 17.79 9.62 3.65
N VAL A 271 16.68 10.04 4.26
CA VAL A 271 16.15 9.39 5.46
C VAL A 271 14.76 8.85 5.18
N ILE A 272 14.57 7.54 5.39
CA ILE A 272 13.24 6.96 5.56
C ILE A 272 12.86 7.15 7.03
N THR A 273 11.89 8.00 7.30
CA THR A 273 11.44 8.35 8.64
C THR A 273 10.32 7.46 9.14
N LYS A 274 10.22 7.28 10.46
CA LYS A 274 8.96 6.95 11.15
C LYS A 274 8.28 8.26 11.52
N PRO A 275 7.26 8.74 10.79
CA PRO A 275 6.77 10.11 10.96
C PRO A 275 6.31 10.44 12.39
N VAL A 276 5.68 9.48 13.07
CA VAL A 276 5.22 9.63 14.46
C VAL A 276 6.35 9.88 15.47
N ASN A 277 7.59 9.58 15.09
CA ASN A 277 8.79 9.73 15.90
C ASN A 277 9.64 10.96 15.54
N VAL A 278 9.22 11.73 14.52
CA VAL A 278 9.94 12.89 14.01
C VAL A 278 9.18 14.17 14.36
N THR A 279 9.89 15.16 14.93
CA THR A 279 9.35 16.49 15.20
C THR A 279 9.65 17.47 14.09
N PHE A 280 10.75 17.27 13.37
CA PHE A 280 11.13 18.10 12.23
C PHE A 280 12.00 17.32 11.24
N GLY A 281 11.70 17.45 9.94
CA GLY A 281 12.45 16.85 8.85
C GLY A 281 13.13 17.88 7.95
N GLU A 282 14.35 17.60 7.54
CA GLU A 282 15.07 18.26 6.44
C GLU A 282 15.44 17.22 5.37
N VAL A 283 15.92 17.69 4.22
CA VAL A 283 16.24 16.83 3.06
C VAL A 283 17.20 15.69 3.41
N HIS A 284 18.16 15.91 4.33
CA HIS A 284 19.19 14.93 4.71
C HIS A 284 19.27 14.63 6.21
N VAL A 285 18.48 15.35 7.03
CA VAL A 285 18.58 15.31 8.49
C VAL A 285 17.18 15.27 9.07
N VAL A 286 17.00 14.55 10.17
CA VAL A 286 15.76 14.56 10.94
C VAL A 286 16.09 14.87 12.37
N THR A 287 15.25 15.70 12.99
CA THR A 287 15.32 15.98 14.43
C THR A 287 14.33 15.04 15.11
N ASP A 288 14.85 14.24 16.03
CA ASP A 288 13.99 13.42 16.87
C ASP A 288 13.32 14.31 17.94
N GLY A 289 12.09 13.98 18.29
CA GLY A 289 11.42 14.65 19.41
C GLY A 289 11.91 14.21 20.78
N ASN A 290 12.66 13.10 20.84
CA ASN A 290 12.87 12.30 22.05
C ASN A 290 14.25 11.58 22.10
N ASN A 291 15.30 12.10 21.44
CA ASN A 291 16.62 11.45 21.33
C ASN A 291 16.60 10.03 20.69
N LYS A 292 15.68 9.80 19.74
CA LYS A 292 15.53 8.52 19.03
C LYS A 292 16.60 8.33 17.95
N GLN A 293 17.23 7.16 17.95
CA GLN A 293 18.36 6.87 17.05
C GLN A 293 17.95 6.83 15.57
N LEU A 294 18.87 7.27 14.71
CA LEU A 294 18.85 7.09 13.26
C LEU A 294 19.79 5.92 12.88
N ILE A 295 19.26 4.86 12.27
CA ILE A 295 20.06 3.70 11.89
C ILE A 295 20.61 3.90 10.47
N LYS A 296 21.91 3.73 10.28
CA LYS A 296 22.52 3.73 8.93
C LYS A 296 22.37 2.36 8.30
N VAL A 297 21.68 2.29 7.16
CA VAL A 297 21.49 1.05 6.41
C VAL A 297 22.69 0.83 5.50
N SER A 298 23.20 -0.40 5.44
CA SER A 298 24.29 -0.73 4.52
C SER A 298 23.85 -0.52 3.06
N PRO A 299 24.68 0.11 2.20
CA PRO A 299 24.37 0.26 0.78
C PRO A 299 24.32 -1.09 0.02
N THR A 300 24.80 -2.18 0.64
CA THR A 300 24.64 -3.55 0.15
C THR A 300 23.27 -4.16 0.46
N VAL A 301 22.40 -3.43 1.16
CA VAL A 301 21.02 -3.81 1.49
C VAL A 301 20.05 -2.91 0.73
N LEU A 302 20.18 -1.59 0.91
CA LEU A 302 19.35 -0.56 0.28
C LEU A 302 20.16 0.72 0.06
N SER A 303 20.04 1.32 -1.12
CA SER A 303 20.65 2.62 -1.46
C SER A 303 19.67 3.51 -2.20
N ILE A 304 19.95 4.81 -2.24
CA ILE A 304 19.37 5.73 -3.22
C ILE A 304 20.32 5.84 -4.40
N ASN A 305 19.76 5.76 -5.60
CA ASN A 305 20.46 6.03 -6.84
C ASN A 305 19.85 7.29 -7.45
N HIS A 306 20.64 8.33 -7.61
CA HIS A 306 20.22 9.64 -8.12
C HIS A 306 20.67 9.82 -9.58
N TYR A 307 19.72 9.93 -10.51
CA TYR A 307 19.98 10.02 -11.95
C TYR A 307 19.84 11.46 -12.45
N HIS A 308 20.95 12.21 -12.46
CA HIS A 308 20.90 13.65 -12.72
C HIS A 308 20.64 13.98 -14.20
N PHE A 309 19.49 14.56 -14.51
CA PHE A 309 19.02 14.80 -15.88
C PHE A 309 19.61 16.02 -16.60
N ASN A 310 20.19 16.97 -15.85
CA ASN A 310 20.41 18.32 -16.36
C ASN A 310 21.82 18.50 -16.96
N LYS A 311 21.90 18.66 -18.28
CA LYS A 311 23.15 18.87 -19.04
C LYS A 311 23.91 20.15 -18.63
N ASP A 312 23.21 21.15 -18.11
CA ASP A 312 23.80 22.49 -17.88
C ASP A 312 24.19 22.75 -16.41
N ARG A 313 23.85 21.86 -15.48
CA ARG A 313 24.12 22.03 -14.04
C ARG A 313 25.17 21.10 -13.47
N ASP A 314 25.68 20.12 -14.22
CA ASP A 314 26.56 19.12 -13.63
C ASP A 314 28.04 19.46 -13.78
N TYR A 315 28.55 20.29 -12.88
CA TYR A 315 29.98 20.55 -12.69
C TYR A 315 30.75 19.31 -12.19
N ARG A 316 30.10 18.14 -11.98
CA ARG A 316 30.72 16.93 -11.40
C ARG A 316 31.01 15.80 -12.40
N PHE A 317 30.45 15.86 -13.60
CA PHE A 317 30.66 14.85 -14.66
C PHE A 317 31.23 15.49 -15.93
N SER A 318 32.47 15.10 -16.28
CA SER A 318 33.08 15.46 -17.57
C SER A 318 32.73 14.39 -18.61
N VAL A 319 32.35 14.82 -19.81
CA VAL A 319 32.10 13.95 -20.98
C VAL A 319 33.35 13.17 -21.44
N ASN A 320 34.54 13.49 -20.91
CA ASN A 320 35.81 12.84 -21.25
C ASN A 320 36.38 11.94 -20.13
N GLU A 321 35.62 11.66 -19.07
CA GLU A 321 36.07 10.79 -17.97
C GLU A 321 35.50 9.36 -18.11
N THR A 322 36.32 8.36 -17.79
CA THR A 322 35.89 6.96 -17.69
C THR A 322 35.29 6.67 -16.32
N TYR A 323 34.06 6.18 -16.29
CA TYR A 323 33.31 5.84 -15.08
C TYR A 323 33.28 4.32 -14.89
N PRO A 324 34.01 3.76 -13.90
CA PRO A 324 34.22 2.31 -13.80
C PRO A 324 33.06 1.54 -13.15
N VAL A 325 32.08 2.23 -12.55
CA VAL A 325 30.94 1.59 -11.89
C VAL A 325 29.69 1.78 -12.74
N VAL A 326 29.06 0.67 -13.09
CA VAL A 326 27.80 0.61 -13.84
C VAL A 326 26.70 0.10 -12.92
N ASP A 327 25.56 0.78 -12.91
CA ASP A 327 24.38 0.36 -12.17
C ASP A 327 23.65 -0.81 -12.85
N THR A 328 24.18 -2.01 -12.70
CA THR A 328 23.55 -3.20 -13.29
C THR A 328 22.27 -3.60 -12.57
N LYS A 329 22.14 -3.29 -11.28
CA LYS A 329 21.00 -3.74 -10.47
C LYS A 329 19.74 -2.90 -10.69
N ALA A 330 19.83 -1.57 -10.68
CA ALA A 330 18.64 -0.75 -10.94
C ALA A 330 18.17 -0.93 -12.39
N VAL A 331 19.13 -1.06 -13.33
CA VAL A 331 18.82 -1.43 -14.71
C VAL A 331 18.12 -2.78 -14.74
N GLU A 332 18.61 -3.83 -14.09
CA GLU A 332 17.91 -5.12 -14.03
C GLU A 332 16.47 -4.96 -13.50
N LEU A 333 16.29 -4.25 -12.39
CA LEU A 333 15.00 -4.05 -11.74
C LEU A 333 13.98 -3.31 -12.63
N ILE A 334 14.44 -2.48 -13.57
CA ILE A 334 13.60 -1.72 -14.51
C ILE A 334 13.46 -2.43 -15.86
N THR A 335 14.45 -3.22 -16.28
CA THR A 335 14.51 -3.77 -17.64
C THR A 335 13.97 -5.18 -17.79
N LYS A 336 13.93 -5.98 -16.70
CA LYS A 336 13.42 -7.36 -16.73
C LYS A 336 11.96 -7.48 -16.31
N GLN A 337 11.20 -6.38 -16.27
CA GLN A 337 9.80 -6.42 -15.85
C GLN A 337 8.92 -7.01 -16.96
N HIS A 338 8.85 -8.33 -17.01
CA HIS A 338 7.83 -9.03 -17.77
C HIS A 338 6.46 -8.81 -17.12
N VAL A 339 5.40 -8.89 -17.92
CA VAL A 339 4.02 -8.83 -17.43
C VAL A 339 3.50 -10.26 -17.31
N ILE A 340 2.90 -10.56 -16.16
CA ILE A 340 2.13 -11.78 -15.94
C ILE A 340 0.66 -11.45 -15.69
N THR A 341 -0.23 -12.31 -16.19
CA THR A 341 -1.67 -12.14 -16.03
C THR A 341 -2.41 -13.49 -15.99
N ILE A 342 -3.71 -13.45 -15.70
CA ILE A 342 -4.62 -14.59 -15.72
C ILE A 342 -5.67 -14.39 -16.82
N GLU A 343 -5.85 -15.40 -17.65
CA GLU A 343 -6.88 -15.43 -18.69
C GLU A 343 -8.27 -15.35 -18.06
N GLY A 344 -9.03 -14.32 -18.43
CA GLY A 344 -10.42 -14.15 -17.97
C GLY A 344 -10.56 -13.96 -16.46
N PHE A 345 -9.59 -13.26 -15.83
CA PHE A 345 -9.64 -12.94 -14.40
C PHE A 345 -10.97 -12.28 -14.02
N GLY A 346 -11.69 -12.88 -13.08
CA GLY A 346 -13.01 -12.41 -12.64
C GLY A 346 -14.19 -12.71 -13.58
N THR A 347 -13.96 -13.33 -14.74
CA THR A 347 -15.02 -13.76 -15.68
C THR A 347 -15.50 -15.17 -15.38
N TRP A 348 -14.56 -16.09 -15.16
CA TRP A 348 -14.86 -17.52 -14.96
C TRP A 348 -14.79 -17.95 -13.49
N ALA A 349 -14.40 -17.03 -12.61
CA ALA A 349 -14.07 -17.29 -11.21
C ALA A 349 -14.83 -16.32 -10.30
N ARG A 350 -15.48 -16.85 -9.26
CA ARG A 350 -15.93 -16.07 -8.09
C ARG A 350 -14.75 -15.78 -7.17
N LEU A 351 -14.96 -14.94 -6.16
CA LEU A 351 -13.92 -14.45 -5.23
C LEU A 351 -12.88 -15.50 -4.80
N GLY A 352 -13.28 -16.65 -4.25
CA GLY A 352 -12.32 -17.64 -3.74
C GLY A 352 -11.37 -18.19 -4.82
N ASN A 353 -11.82 -18.29 -6.07
CA ASN A 353 -10.96 -18.70 -7.18
C ASN A 353 -10.08 -17.52 -7.66
N GLN A 354 -10.62 -16.30 -7.68
CA GLN A 354 -9.84 -15.09 -7.97
C GLN A 354 -8.67 -14.92 -6.98
N MET A 355 -8.87 -15.27 -5.70
CA MET A 355 -7.84 -15.22 -4.67
C MET A 355 -6.70 -16.22 -4.93
N PHE A 356 -7.00 -17.46 -5.36
CA PHE A 356 -5.96 -18.41 -5.76
C PHE A 356 -5.17 -17.93 -6.98
N GLN A 357 -5.86 -17.44 -7.99
CA GLN A 357 -5.25 -16.88 -9.19
C GLN A 357 -4.32 -15.70 -8.85
N TYR A 358 -4.77 -14.79 -7.99
CA TYR A 358 -3.94 -13.68 -7.50
C TYR A 358 -2.74 -14.18 -6.70
N ALA A 359 -2.95 -15.08 -5.73
CA ALA A 359 -1.86 -15.58 -4.87
C ALA A 359 -0.77 -16.30 -5.68
N TYR A 360 -1.17 -17.07 -6.70
CA TYR A 360 -0.26 -17.69 -7.66
C TYR A 360 0.55 -16.64 -8.42
N LEU A 361 -0.11 -15.67 -9.07
CA LEU A 361 0.57 -14.57 -9.77
C LEU A 361 1.53 -13.82 -8.83
N ARG A 362 1.10 -13.57 -7.59
CA ARG A 362 1.86 -12.84 -6.59
C ARG A 362 3.14 -13.56 -6.17
N SER A 363 3.09 -14.89 -6.05
CA SER A 363 4.29 -15.69 -5.79
C SER A 363 5.35 -15.54 -6.91
N ILE A 364 4.90 -15.60 -8.17
CA ILE A 364 5.77 -15.47 -9.35
C ILE A 364 6.33 -14.05 -9.44
N ALA A 365 5.48 -13.02 -9.25
CA ALA A 365 5.89 -11.62 -9.27
C ALA A 365 7.02 -11.32 -8.29
N ILE A 366 6.91 -11.82 -7.06
CA ILE A 366 7.93 -11.66 -6.03
C ILE A 366 9.23 -12.36 -6.44
N LYS A 367 9.13 -13.60 -6.93
CA LYS A 367 10.29 -14.43 -7.27
C LYS A 367 11.06 -13.93 -8.49
N HIS A 368 10.35 -13.53 -9.55
CA HIS A 368 10.91 -13.21 -10.86
C HIS A 368 10.99 -11.71 -11.16
N ASN A 369 10.58 -10.85 -10.23
CA ASN A 369 10.57 -9.39 -10.42
C ASN A 369 9.76 -8.98 -11.66
N CYS A 370 8.56 -9.53 -11.80
CA CYS A 370 7.65 -9.27 -12.90
C CYS A 370 6.37 -8.56 -12.43
N GLN A 371 5.76 -7.77 -13.31
CA GLN A 371 4.56 -7.00 -13.02
C GLN A 371 3.31 -7.88 -13.14
N ILE A 372 2.38 -7.74 -12.19
CA ILE A 372 1.04 -8.27 -12.35
C ILE A 372 0.19 -7.20 -13.02
N LYS A 373 -0.40 -7.52 -14.17
CA LYS A 373 -1.42 -6.68 -14.81
C LYS A 373 -2.61 -7.54 -15.19
N LEU A 374 -3.82 -6.99 -15.12
CA LEU A 374 -5.02 -7.71 -15.56
C LEU A 374 -5.30 -7.42 -17.03
N HIS A 375 -5.37 -8.47 -17.84
CA HIS A 375 -5.65 -8.33 -19.27
C HIS A 375 -7.07 -7.80 -19.54
N ARG A 376 -7.19 -6.68 -20.27
CA ARG A 376 -8.46 -6.03 -20.59
C ARG A 376 -9.23 -6.74 -21.71
N LEU A 377 -9.55 -8.02 -21.56
CA LEU A 377 -10.53 -8.68 -22.43
C LEU A 377 -11.23 -9.80 -21.69
N ALA A 378 -12.47 -9.55 -21.26
CA ALA A 378 -13.53 -10.54 -21.18
C ALA A 378 -14.89 -9.90 -20.82
N SER A 379 -15.50 -9.18 -21.77
CA SER A 379 -16.94 -9.29 -22.07
C SER A 379 -17.38 -8.21 -23.08
N PRO A 380 -18.10 -8.55 -24.17
CA PRO A 380 -18.89 -7.60 -24.96
C PRO A 380 -20.03 -6.92 -24.15
N PHE A 381 -20.24 -7.30 -22.89
CA PHE A 381 -21.33 -6.84 -22.01
C PHE A 381 -20.88 -5.95 -20.84
N GLY A 382 -19.62 -5.54 -20.77
CA GLY A 382 -19.14 -4.61 -19.73
C GLY A 382 -18.89 -5.27 -18.36
N TYR A 383 -17.69 -5.01 -17.83
CA TYR A 383 -17.11 -5.40 -16.53
C TYR A 383 -16.83 -6.89 -16.28
N PRO A 384 -15.58 -7.28 -15.96
CA PRO A 384 -15.36 -8.42 -15.08
C PRO A 384 -15.64 -7.97 -13.63
N ARG A 385 -16.59 -8.62 -12.94
CA ARG A 385 -16.79 -8.45 -11.48
C ARG A 385 -15.60 -9.08 -10.74
N ALA A 386 -14.48 -8.38 -10.72
CA ALA A 386 -13.33 -8.74 -9.90
C ALA A 386 -13.66 -8.42 -8.42
N GLN A 387 -14.49 -9.28 -7.81
CA GLN A 387 -14.87 -9.23 -6.40
C GLN A 387 -13.65 -9.12 -5.48
N LEU A 388 -12.46 -9.55 -5.95
CA LEU A 388 -11.19 -9.36 -5.25
C LEU A 388 -10.96 -7.89 -4.84
N PHE A 389 -11.20 -6.93 -5.73
CA PHE A 389 -10.97 -5.50 -5.47
C PHE A 389 -12.07 -4.84 -4.66
N ASP A 390 -13.26 -5.45 -4.61
CA ASP A 390 -14.33 -5.03 -3.69
C ASP A 390 -14.02 -5.50 -2.25
N ALA A 391 -13.38 -6.66 -2.12
CA ALA A 391 -13.07 -7.29 -0.84
C ALA A 391 -11.79 -6.73 -0.20
N PHE A 392 -10.74 -6.49 -0.99
CA PHE A 392 -9.39 -6.21 -0.50
C PHE A 392 -8.82 -4.92 -1.10
N ASP A 393 -7.95 -4.23 -0.35
CA ASP A 393 -7.23 -3.03 -0.83
C ASP A 393 -6.04 -3.41 -1.73
N ILE A 394 -6.35 -4.12 -2.82
CA ILE A 394 -5.37 -4.56 -3.83
C ILE A 394 -5.43 -3.62 -5.03
N LYS A 395 -4.28 -3.07 -5.39
CA LYS A 395 -4.11 -2.19 -6.54
C LYS A 395 -3.36 -2.92 -7.64
N ILE A 396 -4.01 -3.18 -8.77
CA ILE A 396 -3.41 -3.83 -9.94
C ILE A 396 -3.77 -3.04 -11.19
N ASP A 397 -2.81 -2.95 -12.10
CA ASP A 397 -2.97 -2.21 -13.33
C ASP A 397 -3.68 -3.06 -14.38
N VAL A 398 -4.43 -2.39 -15.24
CA VAL A 398 -5.08 -3.05 -16.37
C VAL A 398 -4.13 -2.97 -17.56
N LEU A 399 -3.91 -4.11 -18.20
CA LEU A 399 -3.11 -4.24 -19.41
C LEU A 399 -4.00 -3.96 -20.63
N ASP A 400 -3.53 -3.11 -21.55
CA ASP A 400 -4.07 -3.02 -22.90
C ASP A 400 -3.66 -4.26 -23.74
N GLU A 401 -3.93 -4.27 -25.04
CA GLU A 401 -3.55 -5.42 -25.88
C GLU A 401 -2.02 -5.62 -25.88
N MET A 402 -1.59 -6.84 -25.53
CA MET A 402 -0.17 -7.22 -25.50
C MET A 402 -0.01 -8.67 -25.93
N LYS A 403 1.05 -8.96 -26.71
CA LYS A 403 1.43 -10.34 -27.05
C LYS A 403 2.01 -11.04 -25.80
N MET A 404 1.44 -12.18 -25.46
CA MET A 404 1.85 -12.98 -24.30
C MET A 404 1.90 -14.47 -24.66
N LYS A 405 2.84 -15.21 -24.05
CA LYS A 405 2.86 -16.67 -24.10
C LYS A 405 1.79 -17.22 -23.18
N LYS A 406 0.95 -18.13 -23.70
CA LYS A 406 -0.08 -18.79 -22.91
C LYS A 406 0.48 -20.03 -22.22
N ILE A 407 0.24 -20.15 -20.91
CA ILE A 407 0.57 -21.34 -20.12
C ILE A 407 -0.71 -21.79 -19.42
N THR A 408 -1.10 -23.05 -19.61
CA THR A 408 -2.35 -23.61 -19.07
C THR A 408 -2.05 -24.63 -17.98
N GLU A 409 -2.74 -24.53 -16.85
CA GLU A 409 -2.77 -25.56 -15.82
C GLU A 409 -3.41 -26.84 -16.38
N THR A 410 -2.77 -27.98 -16.18
CA THR A 410 -3.17 -29.28 -16.77
C THR A 410 -3.60 -30.31 -15.73
N SER A 411 -3.66 -29.93 -14.45
CA SER A 411 -4.16 -30.74 -13.36
C SER A 411 -4.53 -29.83 -12.18
N MET A 412 -5.39 -30.31 -11.28
CA MET A 412 -5.66 -29.64 -10.00
C MET A 412 -4.57 -29.91 -8.94
N THR A 413 -3.68 -30.87 -9.21
CA THR A 413 -2.47 -31.11 -8.40
C THR A 413 -1.37 -30.13 -8.79
N VAL A 414 -0.43 -29.92 -7.87
CA VAL A 414 0.69 -28.99 -8.09
C VAL A 414 1.55 -29.49 -9.24
N ASN A 415 1.75 -28.61 -10.21
CA ASN A 415 2.72 -28.81 -11.26
C ASN A 415 4.02 -28.12 -10.85
N GLU A 416 5.04 -28.92 -10.51
CA GLU A 416 6.36 -28.42 -10.13
C GLU A 416 6.96 -27.47 -11.18
N ALA A 417 6.71 -27.66 -12.48
CA ALA A 417 7.20 -26.76 -13.53
C ALA A 417 6.51 -25.38 -13.53
N LEU A 418 5.33 -25.28 -12.91
CA LEU A 418 4.59 -24.03 -12.73
C LEU A 418 4.87 -23.37 -11.37
N HIS A 419 5.60 -24.04 -10.48
CA HIS A 419 6.01 -23.46 -9.21
C HIS A 419 6.92 -22.24 -9.44
N ALA A 420 6.78 -21.20 -8.62
CA ALA A 420 7.55 -19.96 -8.76
C ALA A 420 9.07 -20.20 -8.81
N ASP A 421 9.57 -21.21 -8.10
CA ASP A 421 11.00 -21.55 -8.10
C ASP A 421 11.51 -22.16 -9.41
N ASN A 422 10.64 -22.74 -10.24
CA ASN A 422 11.01 -23.52 -11.41
C ASN A 422 10.57 -22.89 -12.74
N ILE A 423 9.52 -22.08 -12.72
CA ILE A 423 9.00 -21.44 -13.93
C ILE A 423 10.01 -20.43 -14.51
N ASP A 424 10.21 -20.47 -15.82
CA ASP A 424 11.04 -19.49 -16.54
C ASP A 424 10.17 -18.31 -17.02
N VAL A 425 10.43 -17.12 -16.48
CA VAL A 425 9.76 -15.87 -16.82
C VAL A 425 10.72 -14.99 -17.63
N ASN A 426 10.85 -15.31 -18.92
CA ASN A 426 11.72 -14.61 -19.88
C ASN A 426 10.93 -13.81 -20.94
N GLU A 427 9.61 -13.82 -20.84
CA GLU A 427 8.67 -13.10 -21.69
C GLU A 427 7.37 -12.82 -20.91
N ASN A 428 6.44 -12.08 -21.51
CA ASN A 428 5.14 -11.83 -20.91
C ASN A 428 4.29 -13.12 -20.96
N ILE A 429 3.68 -13.50 -19.83
CA ILE A 429 2.96 -14.77 -19.69
C ILE A 429 1.50 -14.56 -19.29
N MET A 430 0.59 -15.20 -20.02
CA MET A 430 -0.81 -15.32 -19.65
C MET A 430 -1.09 -16.74 -19.15
N PHE A 431 -1.44 -16.85 -17.87
CA PHE A 431 -1.78 -18.11 -17.24
C PHE A 431 -3.27 -18.43 -17.40
N ALA A 432 -3.61 -19.70 -17.65
CA ALA A 432 -4.98 -20.18 -17.71
C ALA A 432 -5.15 -21.34 -16.73
N GLY A 433 -5.95 -21.16 -15.68
CA GLY A 433 -6.10 -22.14 -14.61
C GLY A 433 -6.66 -21.51 -13.34
N TYR A 434 -6.86 -22.34 -12.31
CA TYR A 434 -7.27 -21.88 -10.99
C TYR A 434 -6.12 -21.87 -9.98
N PHE A 435 -5.11 -22.73 -10.13
CA PHE A 435 -3.94 -22.78 -9.25
C PHE A 435 -4.32 -22.99 -7.77
N GLN A 436 -5.27 -23.89 -7.51
CA GLN A 436 -5.88 -24.08 -6.19
C GLN A 436 -5.01 -24.92 -5.25
N SER A 437 -3.83 -24.42 -4.90
CA SER A 437 -2.99 -25.03 -3.87
C SER A 437 -2.19 -23.98 -3.12
N GLU A 438 -2.14 -24.11 -1.79
CA GLU A 438 -1.25 -23.32 -0.93
C GLU A 438 0.21 -23.45 -1.36
N LYS A 439 0.61 -24.62 -1.87
CA LYS A 439 2.01 -24.93 -2.18
C LYS A 439 2.62 -23.92 -3.17
N TYR A 440 1.83 -23.39 -4.10
CA TYR A 440 2.29 -22.38 -5.05
C TYR A 440 2.72 -21.05 -4.42
N PHE A 441 2.14 -20.66 -3.28
CA PHE A 441 2.38 -19.35 -2.66
C PHE A 441 2.80 -19.44 -1.20
N LYS A 442 3.09 -20.65 -0.70
CA LYS A 442 3.46 -20.91 0.69
C LYS A 442 4.70 -20.12 1.13
N SER A 443 5.67 -19.97 0.23
CA SER A 443 6.92 -19.22 0.47
C SER A 443 6.69 -17.72 0.71
N CYS A 444 5.58 -17.16 0.24
CA CYS A 444 5.20 -15.76 0.42
C CYS A 444 3.86 -15.59 1.17
N ALA A 445 3.46 -16.57 1.99
CA ALA A 445 2.16 -16.59 2.66
C ALA A 445 1.86 -15.31 3.47
N ASP A 446 2.85 -14.73 4.13
CA ASP A 446 2.66 -13.50 4.91
C ASP A 446 2.37 -12.28 4.02
N VAL A 447 2.97 -12.24 2.83
CA VAL A 447 2.65 -11.22 1.82
C VAL A 447 1.22 -11.42 1.32
N ILE A 448 0.81 -12.66 1.03
CA ILE A 448 -0.56 -12.97 0.59
C ILE A 448 -1.59 -12.57 1.65
N ARG A 449 -1.36 -12.88 2.93
CA ARG A 449 -2.27 -12.46 4.03
C ARG A 449 -2.43 -10.96 4.10
N LYS A 450 -1.34 -10.24 3.89
CA LYS A 450 -1.33 -8.79 3.90
C LYS A 450 -2.04 -8.21 2.68
N ASP A 451 -1.79 -8.75 1.49
CA ASP A 451 -2.49 -8.33 0.26
C ASP A 451 -4.01 -8.56 0.42
N PHE A 452 -4.43 -9.62 1.13
CA PHE A 452 -5.83 -9.89 1.49
C PHE A 452 -6.30 -9.18 2.78
N THR A 453 -5.89 -7.94 2.97
CA THR A 453 -6.47 -7.07 4.00
C THR A 453 -7.81 -6.52 3.52
N PHE A 454 -8.87 -6.82 4.26
CA PHE A 454 -10.23 -6.38 3.91
C PHE A 454 -10.36 -4.85 3.99
N THR A 455 -11.20 -4.29 3.10
CA THR A 455 -11.44 -2.85 3.04
C THR A 455 -12.12 -2.32 4.32
N GLU A 456 -11.83 -1.07 4.66
CA GLU A 456 -12.42 -0.38 5.84
C GLU A 456 -13.96 -0.46 5.90
N PRO A 457 -14.72 -0.29 4.80
CA PRO A 457 -16.18 -0.42 4.85
C PRO A 457 -16.68 -1.80 5.33
N ILE A 458 -16.02 -2.88 4.91
CA ILE A 458 -16.35 -4.24 5.34
C ILE A 458 -16.05 -4.39 6.83
N ARG A 459 -14.87 -3.95 7.25
CA ARG A 459 -14.42 -4.04 8.65
C ARG A 459 -15.32 -3.28 9.60
N PHE A 460 -15.60 -2.01 9.28
CA PHE A 460 -16.46 -1.14 10.09
C PHE A 460 -17.86 -1.73 10.33
N LYS A 461 -18.45 -2.37 9.32
CA LYS A 461 -19.77 -2.99 9.45
C LYS A 461 -19.74 -4.29 10.26
N CYS A 462 -18.69 -5.09 10.12
CA CYS A 462 -18.64 -6.45 10.66
C CYS A 462 -18.05 -6.54 12.07
N ASP A 463 -17.10 -5.66 12.41
CA ASP A 463 -16.40 -5.69 13.70
C ASP A 463 -17.34 -5.66 14.92
N PRO A 464 -18.42 -4.85 14.95
CA PRO A 464 -19.34 -4.84 16.08
C PRO A 464 -20.04 -6.20 16.30
N PHE A 465 -20.37 -6.91 15.22
CA PHE A 465 -21.08 -8.19 15.29
C PHE A 465 -20.22 -9.27 15.96
N ILE A 466 -18.97 -9.41 15.51
CA ILE A 466 -18.07 -10.44 16.05
C ILE A 466 -17.59 -10.08 17.47
N GLN A 467 -17.38 -8.79 17.77
CA GLN A 467 -17.01 -8.33 19.10
C GLN A 467 -18.09 -8.65 20.13
N ASN A 468 -19.37 -8.51 19.77
CA ASN A 468 -20.47 -8.87 20.63
C ASN A 468 -20.47 -10.37 20.98
N ILE A 469 -20.23 -11.25 20.00
CA ILE A 469 -20.13 -12.71 20.25
C ILE A 469 -18.92 -13.02 21.14
N ARG A 470 -17.76 -12.42 20.84
CA ARG A 470 -16.52 -12.62 21.60
C ARG A 470 -16.57 -12.08 23.03
N SER A 471 -17.47 -11.13 23.33
CA SER A 471 -17.67 -10.63 24.69
C SER A 471 -18.17 -11.71 25.67
N THR A 472 -18.76 -12.79 25.14
CA THR A 472 -19.39 -13.86 25.94
C THR A 472 -18.79 -15.24 25.68
N HIS A 473 -18.06 -15.43 24.58
CA HIS A 473 -17.55 -16.74 24.17
C HIS A 473 -16.05 -16.70 23.87
N LYS A 474 -15.32 -17.64 24.46
CA LYS A 474 -13.88 -17.80 24.27
C LYS A 474 -13.53 -18.35 22.89
N HIS A 475 -14.30 -19.33 22.42
CA HIS A 475 -14.11 -20.00 21.14
C HIS A 475 -15.27 -19.68 20.20
N VAL A 476 -14.95 -19.17 19.01
CA VAL A 476 -15.91 -18.93 17.94
C VAL A 476 -15.61 -19.85 16.76
N VAL A 477 -16.60 -20.64 16.34
CA VAL A 477 -16.48 -21.63 15.27
C VAL A 477 -17.30 -21.16 14.07
N ALA A 478 -16.67 -21.05 12.91
CA ALA A 478 -17.37 -20.82 11.65
C ALA A 478 -17.83 -22.15 11.04
N MET A 479 -19.12 -22.26 10.70
CA MET A 479 -19.64 -23.33 9.84
C MET A 479 -20.09 -22.74 8.51
N HIS A 480 -19.52 -23.21 7.41
CA HIS A 480 -19.95 -22.80 6.07
C HIS A 480 -20.80 -23.87 5.39
N VAL A 481 -22.04 -23.51 5.06
CA VAL A 481 -23.02 -24.38 4.40
C VAL A 481 -23.30 -23.82 3.01
N ARG A 482 -22.62 -24.37 2.00
CA ARG A 482 -22.86 -24.05 0.58
C ARG A 482 -23.83 -25.07 -0.02
N ARG A 483 -25.05 -24.63 -0.33
CA ARG A 483 -26.13 -25.50 -0.78
C ARG A 483 -26.62 -25.15 -2.19
N SER A 484 -26.93 -23.89 -2.47
CA SER A 484 -27.71 -23.52 -3.67
C SER A 484 -27.05 -23.95 -4.99
N ASP A 485 -25.76 -23.65 -5.19
CA ASP A 485 -25.01 -24.10 -6.37
C ASP A 485 -24.79 -25.63 -6.40
N ASN A 486 -24.71 -26.28 -5.23
CA ASN A 486 -24.40 -27.70 -5.11
C ASN A 486 -25.62 -28.61 -5.30
N LEU A 487 -26.82 -28.04 -5.34
CA LEU A 487 -28.06 -28.75 -5.70
C LEU A 487 -28.14 -29.02 -7.21
N ASP A 488 -27.32 -28.36 -8.03
CA ASP A 488 -27.21 -28.63 -9.46
C ASP A 488 -26.39 -29.92 -9.69
N ASP A 489 -26.93 -30.83 -10.49
CA ASP A 489 -26.25 -32.06 -10.92
C ASP A 489 -24.95 -31.75 -11.67
N GLY A 490 -24.87 -30.61 -12.36
CA GLY A 490 -23.68 -30.13 -13.07
C GLY A 490 -22.56 -29.58 -12.19
N SER A 491 -22.80 -29.36 -10.89
CA SER A 491 -21.76 -28.84 -9.98
C SER A 491 -20.66 -29.88 -9.73
N PRO A 492 -19.37 -29.52 -9.85
CA PRO A 492 -18.25 -30.45 -9.63
C PRO A 492 -17.98 -30.71 -8.14
N THR A 493 -18.47 -29.86 -7.23
CA THR A 493 -18.27 -30.00 -5.78
C THR A 493 -19.36 -30.84 -5.14
N ILE A 494 -19.03 -31.57 -4.06
CA ILE A 494 -20.03 -32.39 -3.36
C ILE A 494 -21.01 -31.54 -2.55
N LEU A 495 -22.26 -32.00 -2.47
CA LEU A 495 -23.19 -31.51 -1.46
C LEU A 495 -22.85 -32.16 -0.12
N ILE A 496 -22.55 -31.34 0.87
CA ILE A 496 -22.15 -31.80 2.20
C ILE A 496 -23.35 -32.43 2.93
N SER A 497 -23.18 -33.65 3.43
CA SER A 497 -24.20 -34.40 4.16
C SER A 497 -24.47 -33.82 5.55
N ASP A 498 -25.64 -34.11 6.10
CA ASP A 498 -25.95 -33.81 7.51
C ASP A 498 -25.06 -34.62 8.46
N ASP A 499 -24.81 -35.89 8.13
CA ASP A 499 -23.92 -36.78 8.90
C ASP A 499 -22.51 -36.20 9.10
N PHE A 500 -21.91 -35.62 8.05
CA PHE A 500 -20.63 -34.92 8.19
C PHE A 500 -20.74 -33.74 9.16
N ARG A 501 -21.78 -32.90 9.03
CA ARG A 501 -21.94 -31.71 9.87
C ARG A 501 -22.09 -32.10 11.34
N ASP A 502 -22.88 -33.13 11.61
CA ASP A 502 -23.13 -33.61 12.97
C ASP A 502 -21.86 -34.18 13.60
N LYS A 503 -21.10 -35.01 12.87
CA LYS A 503 -19.78 -35.51 13.30
C LYS A 503 -18.77 -34.39 13.51
N ALA A 504 -18.76 -33.38 12.65
CA ALA A 504 -17.87 -32.23 12.78
C ALA A 504 -18.19 -31.38 14.01
N VAL A 505 -19.48 -31.16 14.29
CA VAL A 505 -19.96 -30.49 15.51
C VAL A 505 -19.56 -31.29 16.75
N GLU A 506 -19.80 -32.60 16.76
CA GLU A 506 -19.39 -33.48 17.86
C GLU A 506 -17.87 -33.42 18.09
N TYR A 507 -17.10 -33.47 17.01
CA TYR A 507 -15.64 -33.34 17.07
C TYR A 507 -15.20 -32.01 17.70
N MET A 508 -15.83 -30.89 17.32
CA MET A 508 -15.53 -29.58 17.91
C MET A 508 -15.91 -29.52 19.40
N SER A 509 -17.09 -30.04 19.78
CA SER A 509 -17.52 -30.13 21.19
C SER A 509 -16.52 -30.91 22.04
N ASN A 510 -16.03 -32.04 21.53
CA ASN A 510 -15.06 -32.88 22.23
C ASN A 510 -13.69 -32.20 22.39
N LYS A 511 -13.31 -31.31 21.47
CA LYS A 511 -12.00 -30.63 21.49
C LYS A 511 -12.00 -29.30 22.25
N LEU A 512 -13.10 -28.54 22.17
CA LEU A 512 -13.16 -27.16 22.66
C LEU A 512 -13.99 -27.04 23.95
N GLY A 513 -14.89 -27.97 24.22
CA GLY A 513 -15.92 -27.81 25.24
C GLY A 513 -16.95 -26.79 24.78
N GLU A 514 -17.01 -25.63 25.44
CA GLU A 514 -17.93 -24.55 25.08
C GLU A 514 -17.39 -23.65 23.97
N TYR A 515 -18.23 -23.44 22.96
CA TYR A 515 -17.97 -22.51 21.85
C TYR A 515 -19.29 -21.94 21.32
N HIS A 516 -19.18 -20.86 20.55
CA HIS A 516 -20.29 -20.29 19.78
C HIS A 516 -20.15 -20.67 18.31
N LEU A 517 -21.21 -21.19 17.70
CA LEU A 517 -21.23 -21.59 16.29
C LEU A 517 -21.87 -20.50 15.43
N ILE A 518 -21.14 -19.96 14.45
CA ILE A 518 -21.71 -19.03 13.46
C ILE A 518 -21.87 -19.78 12.14
N ILE A 519 -23.09 -19.80 11.62
CA ILE A 519 -23.44 -20.46 10.36
C ILE A 519 -23.46 -19.41 9.25
N PHE A 520 -22.66 -19.65 8.20
CA PHE A 520 -22.55 -18.84 6.99
C PHE A 520 -23.08 -19.66 5.81
N THR A 521 -23.98 -19.09 5.02
CA THR A 521 -24.70 -19.87 4.00
C THR A 521 -25.30 -19.01 2.89
N ASP A 522 -25.39 -19.60 1.70
CA ASP A 522 -26.17 -19.13 0.56
C ASP A 522 -27.66 -19.50 0.66
N ASP A 523 -28.05 -20.41 1.57
CA ASP A 523 -29.44 -20.84 1.80
C ASP A 523 -29.84 -20.67 3.28
N LYS A 524 -30.07 -19.40 3.64
CA LYS A 524 -30.44 -18.99 5.01
C LYS A 524 -31.74 -19.64 5.48
N LYS A 525 -32.72 -19.79 4.58
CA LYS A 525 -34.02 -20.38 4.91
C LYS A 525 -33.86 -21.85 5.30
N TRP A 526 -33.17 -22.62 4.46
CA TRP A 526 -32.96 -24.04 4.73
C TRP A 526 -32.18 -24.25 6.04
N CYS A 527 -31.12 -23.47 6.29
CA CYS A 527 -30.35 -23.60 7.52
C CYS A 527 -31.20 -23.29 8.78
N LYS A 528 -32.08 -22.27 8.74
CA LYS A 528 -33.00 -21.97 9.86
C LYS A 528 -33.96 -23.11 10.16
N GLU A 529 -34.45 -23.78 9.12
CA GLU A 529 -35.44 -24.85 9.22
C GLU A 529 -34.79 -26.17 9.68
N ASN A 530 -33.58 -26.49 9.19
CA ASN A 530 -33.01 -27.83 9.29
C ASN A 530 -31.83 -27.95 10.28
N LEU A 531 -31.08 -26.88 10.56
CA LEU A 531 -29.92 -26.93 11.44
C LEU A 531 -30.25 -26.44 12.85
N LYS A 532 -30.01 -27.30 13.85
CA LYS A 532 -30.29 -27.05 15.26
C LYS A 532 -29.13 -27.53 16.15
N TYR A 533 -28.07 -26.73 16.21
CA TYR A 533 -26.90 -26.95 17.06
C TYR A 533 -26.91 -26.05 18.32
N PRO A 534 -26.22 -26.45 19.41
CA PRO A 534 -26.06 -25.62 20.60
C PRO A 534 -25.32 -24.31 20.30
N ASN A 535 -25.69 -23.22 20.98
CA ASN A 535 -25.05 -21.90 20.90
C ASN A 535 -24.77 -21.43 19.46
N GLN A 536 -25.76 -21.61 18.57
CA GLN A 536 -25.63 -21.24 17.16
C GLN A 536 -26.22 -19.86 16.85
N THR A 537 -25.66 -19.17 15.85
CA THR A 537 -26.22 -17.98 15.23
C THR A 537 -26.05 -18.06 13.72
N LEU A 538 -27.05 -17.61 12.97
CA LEU A 538 -26.94 -17.49 11.53
C LEU A 538 -26.41 -16.10 11.16
N SER A 539 -25.47 -16.02 10.21
CA SER A 539 -25.03 -14.74 9.66
C SER A 539 -26.14 -14.11 8.81
N GLU A 540 -26.73 -13.02 9.30
CA GLU A 540 -27.84 -12.31 8.65
C GLU A 540 -27.54 -10.82 8.48
N GLY A 541 -27.99 -10.22 7.36
CA GLY A 541 -27.71 -8.82 7.04
C GLY A 541 -26.33 -8.53 6.43
N PHE A 542 -25.54 -9.58 6.22
CA PHE A 542 -24.22 -9.52 5.59
C PHE A 542 -24.25 -10.06 4.15
N SER A 543 -23.40 -9.48 3.30
CA SER A 543 -23.08 -9.92 1.94
C SER A 543 -22.01 -11.01 1.96
N ASP A 544 -21.79 -11.67 0.82
CA ASP A 544 -20.74 -12.68 0.67
C ASP A 544 -19.35 -12.16 1.09
N LEU A 545 -18.99 -10.92 0.75
CA LEU A 545 -17.67 -10.37 1.09
C LEU A 545 -17.52 -10.16 2.61
N GLU A 546 -18.59 -9.70 3.24
CA GLU A 546 -18.67 -9.47 4.69
C GLU A 546 -18.68 -10.78 5.46
N ASP A 547 -19.36 -11.81 4.95
CA ASP A 547 -19.32 -13.17 5.51
C ASP A 547 -17.90 -13.76 5.45
N MET A 548 -17.15 -13.54 4.37
CA MET A 548 -15.75 -13.99 4.28
C MET A 548 -14.90 -13.36 5.39
N TYR A 549 -15.05 -12.04 5.59
CA TYR A 549 -14.34 -11.32 6.64
C TYR A 549 -14.72 -11.84 8.03
N LEU A 550 -16.02 -11.94 8.34
CA LEU A 550 -16.51 -12.48 9.61
C LEU A 550 -16.00 -13.90 9.89
N MET A 551 -16.00 -14.77 8.88
CA MET A 551 -15.42 -16.10 8.99
C MET A 551 -13.91 -16.04 9.27
N SER A 552 -13.15 -15.17 8.60
CA SER A 552 -11.71 -15.02 8.83
C SER A 552 -11.38 -14.59 10.27
N LEU A 553 -12.32 -13.94 10.95
CA LEU A 553 -12.21 -13.56 12.36
C LEU A 553 -12.59 -14.68 13.34
N CYS A 554 -13.04 -15.86 12.88
CA CYS A 554 -13.35 -17.00 13.74
C CYS A 554 -12.08 -17.79 14.12
N ASP A 555 -12.17 -18.55 15.22
CA ASP A 555 -11.03 -19.29 15.80
C ASP A 555 -10.86 -20.68 15.19
N HIS A 556 -11.98 -21.34 14.84
CA HIS A 556 -12.03 -22.71 14.30
C HIS A 556 -13.09 -22.81 13.19
N PHE A 557 -13.04 -23.87 12.39
CA PHE A 557 -13.75 -23.95 11.12
C PHE A 557 -14.31 -25.34 10.85
N ILE A 558 -15.57 -25.39 10.44
CA ILE A 558 -16.23 -26.53 9.78
C ILE A 558 -16.59 -26.04 8.38
N ILE A 559 -15.90 -26.51 7.35
CA ILE A 559 -16.08 -25.98 5.99
C ILE A 559 -16.45 -27.09 5.01
N GLY A 560 -17.32 -26.73 4.06
CA GLY A 560 -17.63 -27.59 2.91
C GLY A 560 -16.72 -27.35 1.71
N SER A 561 -17.05 -28.03 0.60
CA SER A 561 -16.34 -27.94 -0.68
C SER A 561 -16.52 -26.59 -1.35
N SER A 562 -15.77 -25.59 -0.89
CA SER A 562 -15.82 -24.23 -1.42
C SER A 562 -14.51 -23.49 -1.21
N SER A 563 -13.94 -22.96 -2.30
CA SER A 563 -12.75 -22.10 -2.23
C SER A 563 -12.99 -20.84 -1.39
N PHE A 564 -14.24 -20.37 -1.30
CA PHE A 564 -14.64 -19.26 -0.44
C PHE A 564 -14.34 -19.56 1.04
N SER A 565 -14.83 -20.69 1.56
CA SER A 565 -14.59 -21.08 2.96
C SER A 565 -13.18 -21.59 3.22
N TRP A 566 -12.53 -22.14 2.19
CA TRP A 566 -11.11 -22.46 2.23
C TRP A 566 -10.27 -21.22 2.55
N TRP A 567 -10.51 -20.11 1.83
CA TRP A 567 -9.78 -18.86 2.05
C TRP A 567 -10.08 -18.23 3.40
N SER A 568 -11.34 -18.22 3.86
CA SER A 568 -11.68 -17.71 5.19
C SER A 568 -10.91 -18.46 6.30
N ALA A 569 -10.82 -19.79 6.21
CA ALA A 569 -10.09 -20.60 7.18
C ALA A 569 -8.57 -20.40 7.09
N TRP A 570 -8.04 -20.22 5.87
CA TRP A 570 -6.63 -19.96 5.63
C TRP A 570 -6.19 -18.58 6.16
N LEU A 571 -7.03 -17.55 5.96
CA LEU A 571 -6.80 -16.17 6.40
C LEU A 571 -6.85 -15.97 7.91
N SER A 572 -7.59 -16.82 8.63
CA SER A 572 -7.64 -16.73 10.10
C SER A 572 -6.26 -16.80 10.72
N THR A 573 -5.96 -15.83 11.58
CA THR A 573 -4.69 -15.69 12.30
C THR A 573 -4.67 -16.47 13.62
N SER A 574 -5.75 -17.21 13.93
CA SER A 574 -5.82 -18.08 15.10
C SER A 574 -4.72 -19.15 15.05
N LYS A 575 -3.81 -19.14 16.03
CA LYS A 575 -2.64 -20.03 16.08
C LYS A 575 -3.01 -21.49 16.33
N ASN A 576 -4.08 -21.74 17.07
CA ASN A 576 -4.53 -23.08 17.47
C ASN A 576 -5.84 -23.47 16.77
N LYS A 577 -6.03 -22.98 15.53
CA LYS A 577 -7.25 -23.25 14.76
C LYS A 577 -7.40 -24.73 14.46
N ILE A 578 -8.64 -25.19 14.52
CA ILE A 578 -9.05 -26.53 14.12
C ILE A 578 -9.89 -26.33 12.87
N ILE A 579 -9.52 -26.98 11.76
CA ILE A 579 -10.23 -26.86 10.49
C ILE A 579 -10.67 -28.27 10.11
N VAL A 580 -11.98 -28.48 10.12
CA VAL A 580 -12.63 -29.76 9.80
C VAL A 580 -13.29 -29.63 8.42
N ILE A 581 -13.00 -30.60 7.56
CA ILE A 581 -13.46 -30.65 6.17
C ILE A 581 -14.03 -32.03 5.84
N PRO A 582 -14.92 -32.16 4.83
CA PRO A 582 -15.37 -33.46 4.35
C PRO A 582 -14.20 -34.29 3.81
N ASP A 583 -14.31 -35.61 3.89
CA ASP A 583 -13.31 -36.53 3.34
C ASP A 583 -13.16 -36.42 1.81
N LYS A 584 -14.22 -36.01 1.11
CA LYS A 584 -14.20 -35.74 -0.34
C LYS A 584 -14.56 -34.29 -0.63
N TRP A 585 -13.86 -33.69 -1.58
CA TRP A 585 -14.12 -32.32 -2.01
C TRP A 585 -14.94 -32.28 -3.31
N PHE A 586 -14.55 -33.10 -4.29
CA PHE A 586 -15.18 -33.14 -5.62
C PHE A 586 -15.99 -34.41 -5.88
N LYS A 587 -16.99 -34.29 -6.76
CA LYS A 587 -17.68 -35.42 -7.40
C LYS A 587 -16.72 -36.15 -8.36
N PRO A 588 -16.97 -37.42 -8.73
CA PRO A 588 -16.17 -38.17 -9.70
C PRO A 588 -16.44 -37.72 -11.15
N MET A 589 -16.30 -36.41 -11.42
CA MET A 589 -16.39 -35.81 -12.74
C MET A 589 -15.01 -35.71 -13.38
N LEU A 590 -14.92 -35.85 -14.71
CA LEU A 590 -13.65 -35.76 -15.42
C LEU A 590 -13.22 -34.31 -15.65
N ALA A 591 -11.96 -33.99 -15.31
CA ALA A 591 -11.26 -32.77 -15.69
C ALA A 591 -9.81 -33.10 -16.03
N TYR A 592 -9.26 -32.46 -17.06
CA TYR A 592 -7.89 -32.73 -17.53
C TYR A 592 -7.62 -34.21 -17.86
N GLY A 593 -8.64 -34.95 -18.30
CA GLY A 593 -8.53 -36.37 -18.62
C GLY A 593 -8.48 -37.32 -17.41
N LYS A 594 -8.71 -36.83 -16.19
CA LYS A 594 -8.75 -37.63 -14.95
C LYS A 594 -9.96 -37.25 -14.07
N PRO A 595 -10.45 -38.12 -13.16
CA PRO A 595 -11.46 -37.73 -12.19
C PRO A 595 -10.98 -36.59 -11.28
N LEU A 596 -11.83 -35.61 -10.97
CA LEU A 596 -11.49 -34.49 -10.09
C LEU A 596 -11.25 -34.94 -8.64
N CYS A 597 -12.03 -35.92 -8.17
CA CYS A 597 -11.88 -36.49 -6.82
C CYS A 597 -10.53 -37.17 -6.56
N ASP A 598 -9.77 -37.46 -7.63
CA ASP A 598 -8.43 -38.06 -7.55
C ASP A 598 -7.32 -37.00 -7.61
N GLN A 599 -7.68 -35.72 -7.63
CA GLN A 599 -6.76 -34.58 -7.84
C GLN A 599 -6.90 -33.49 -6.77
N GLU A 600 -7.46 -33.83 -5.59
CA GLU A 600 -7.73 -32.89 -4.50
C GLU A 600 -6.71 -32.94 -3.36
N GLU A 601 -5.63 -33.73 -3.51
CA GLU A 601 -4.61 -33.90 -2.47
C GLU A 601 -3.89 -32.58 -2.14
N ASP A 602 -3.51 -31.82 -3.16
CA ASP A 602 -2.76 -30.56 -3.00
C ASP A 602 -3.65 -29.36 -2.72
N LEU A 603 -4.97 -29.52 -2.85
CA LEU A 603 -5.94 -28.47 -2.55
C LEU A 603 -6.02 -28.21 -1.04
N ILE A 604 -5.91 -29.27 -0.24
CA ILE A 604 -6.13 -29.22 1.19
C ILE A 604 -4.78 -29.20 1.91
N PRO A 605 -4.48 -28.18 2.73
CA PRO A 605 -3.29 -28.19 3.58
C PRO A 605 -3.27 -29.40 4.52
N ASP A 606 -2.10 -30.04 4.67
CA ASP A 606 -1.92 -31.26 5.49
C ASP A 606 -2.34 -31.12 6.96
N THR A 607 -2.46 -29.89 7.45
CA THR A 607 -2.86 -29.58 8.83
C THR A 607 -4.38 -29.65 9.05
N TRP A 608 -5.18 -29.78 7.99
CA TRP A 608 -6.64 -29.79 8.06
C TRP A 608 -7.17 -31.21 8.26
N ILE A 609 -8.23 -31.33 9.03
CA ILE A 609 -8.76 -32.62 9.47
C ILE A 609 -9.89 -33.05 8.52
N ARG A 610 -9.68 -34.16 7.80
CA ARG A 610 -10.72 -34.82 7.02
C ARG A 610 -11.58 -35.69 7.94
N LEU A 611 -12.90 -35.54 7.85
CA LEU A 611 -13.88 -36.43 8.48
C LEU A 611 -14.79 -37.05 7.42
N SER A 612 -14.99 -38.35 7.56
CA SER A 612 -15.84 -39.19 6.70
C SER A 612 -17.30 -39.21 7.15
#